data_AF-A0A067G0M9-F1
#
_entry.id   AF-A0A067G0M9-F1
#
_cell.length_a   1.000
_cell.length_b   1.000
_cell.length_c   1.000
_cell.angle_alpha   90.00
_cell.angle_beta   90.00
_cell.angle_gamma   90.00
#
_symmetry.space_group_name_H-M   'P 1'
#
loop_
_entity.id
_entity.type
_entity.pdbx_description
1 polymer ?
#
loop_
_entity_poly.entity_id
_entity_poly.type
_entity_poly.pdbx_seq_one_letter_code
_entity_poly.pdbx_strand_id
1 'polypeptide(L)'
;MNAGTAATSMQSLSFSNRLVPPSHRLSLVPVTVTRINLPKSAATVSTVKCCVSRQTTTTTSTATAPATKLASDASGFSEASKRANLVPLYRCIFSDHLTPVVAYRCLVQEDDREAPSFLFESVEPGVRVSNVGRYSVVGAQPVMEVIVKDNNVTIMDHEKGSLVEEVVDDPMEIPRKISEDWKPQIIDELPEAFCGGWVGYFSYDTVRYVEKKKLPFSKAPHDDRSLADIHLGLYNDVLVFDHVEKKVYVIHWVRLDQHSSVQKAYAEGLEHLEKLVARKVIT
;
A
#
# COMPACT_ATOMS: atom_id res chain seq x y z
N MET A 1 -51.75 -24.33 -43.72
CA MET A 1 -51.47 -24.22 -42.27
C MET A 1 -50.00 -23.86 -42.14
N ASN A 2 -49.72 -22.58 -41.94
CA ASN A 2 -48.38 -22.00 -41.96
C ASN A 2 -47.67 -22.26 -40.62
N ALA A 3 -46.50 -22.88 -40.67
CA ALA A 3 -45.57 -22.96 -39.56
C ALA A 3 -44.72 -21.67 -39.55
N GLY A 4 -44.96 -20.81 -38.56
CA GLY A 4 -44.16 -19.62 -38.30
C GLY A 4 -43.01 -19.93 -37.35
N THR A 5 -41.79 -19.73 -37.82
CA THR A 5 -40.53 -19.71 -37.07
C THR A 5 -40.49 -18.50 -36.13
N ALA A 6 -40.46 -18.73 -34.82
CA ALA A 6 -40.14 -17.70 -33.82
C ALA A 6 -38.66 -17.84 -33.41
N ALA A 7 -37.85 -16.86 -33.83
CA ALA A 7 -36.47 -16.71 -33.39
C ALA A 7 -36.45 -16.10 -31.99
N THR A 8 -36.01 -16.87 -30.98
CA THR A 8 -35.78 -16.36 -29.63
C THR A 8 -34.34 -15.87 -29.53
N SER A 9 -34.18 -14.55 -29.51
CA SER A 9 -32.94 -13.84 -29.19
C SER A 9 -32.51 -14.18 -27.75
N MET A 10 -31.52 -15.06 -27.58
CA MET A 10 -30.79 -15.21 -26.31
C MET A 10 -29.87 -14.02 -26.12
N GLN A 11 -30.21 -13.17 -25.15
CA GLN A 11 -29.32 -12.13 -24.63
C GLN A 11 -28.11 -12.82 -23.98
N SER A 12 -26.91 -12.56 -24.51
CA SER A 12 -25.65 -12.99 -23.93
C SER A 12 -25.38 -12.20 -22.65
N LEU A 13 -25.48 -12.87 -21.50
CA LEU A 13 -24.96 -12.34 -20.23
C LEU A 13 -23.43 -12.28 -20.34
N SER A 14 -22.88 -11.06 -20.34
CA SER A 14 -21.45 -10.82 -20.32
C SER A 14 -20.88 -11.09 -18.92
N PHE A 15 -20.30 -12.27 -18.74
CA PHE A 15 -19.52 -12.59 -17.55
C PHE A 15 -18.09 -12.07 -17.70
N SER A 16 -17.64 -11.31 -16.69
CA SER A 16 -16.31 -10.68 -16.62
C SER A 16 -15.17 -11.71 -16.64
N ASN A 17 -14.16 -11.44 -17.46
CA ASN A 17 -12.81 -12.00 -17.32
C ASN A 17 -12.19 -11.49 -16.00
N ARG A 18 -12.54 -12.11 -14.87
CA ARG A 18 -11.82 -11.92 -13.62
C ARG A 18 -10.64 -12.89 -13.59
N LEU A 19 -9.45 -12.33 -13.32
CA LEU A 19 -8.24 -13.02 -12.85
C LEU A 19 -7.28 -13.60 -13.91
N VAL A 20 -7.16 -12.91 -15.03
CA VAL A 20 -5.92 -12.94 -15.83
C VAL A 20 -5.35 -11.52 -15.76
N PRO A 21 -4.06 -11.31 -15.41
CA PRO A 21 -3.48 -9.97 -15.51
C PRO A 21 -3.67 -9.51 -16.96
N PRO A 22 -4.30 -8.35 -17.22
CA PRO A 22 -4.45 -7.90 -18.59
C PRO A 22 -3.05 -7.68 -19.15
N SER A 23 -2.72 -8.39 -20.22
CA SER A 23 -1.50 -8.23 -21.04
C SER A 23 -1.38 -6.84 -21.69
N HIS A 24 -2.16 -5.86 -21.23
CA HIS A 24 -2.26 -4.49 -21.73
C HIS A 24 -2.04 -3.43 -20.64
N ARG A 25 -1.54 -3.79 -19.44
CA ARG A 25 -0.99 -2.78 -18.51
C ARG A 25 0.48 -2.52 -18.84
N LEU A 26 0.72 -1.79 -19.92
CA LEU A 26 2.02 -1.20 -20.20
C LEU A 26 1.88 0.31 -20.11
N SER A 27 2.44 0.87 -19.04
CA SER A 27 3.10 2.18 -19.10
C SER A 27 4.05 2.19 -20.32
N LEU A 28 4.31 3.35 -20.92
CA LEU A 28 5.12 3.54 -22.15
C LEU A 28 6.61 3.13 -22.03
N VAL A 29 6.95 2.29 -21.05
CA VAL A 29 8.30 1.78 -20.78
C VAL A 29 8.29 0.26 -21.06
N PRO A 30 9.24 -0.26 -21.85
CA PRO A 30 9.27 -1.69 -22.21
C PRO A 30 9.48 -2.60 -20.99
N VAL A 31 8.58 -3.55 -20.78
CA VAL A 31 8.64 -4.57 -19.71
C VAL A 31 9.59 -5.70 -20.11
N THR A 32 10.51 -6.05 -19.20
CA THR A 32 11.42 -7.19 -19.36
C THR A 32 11.00 -8.30 -18.39
N VAL A 33 10.70 -9.50 -18.90
CA VAL A 33 10.33 -10.68 -18.09
C VAL A 33 11.57 -11.55 -17.89
N THR A 34 11.92 -11.86 -16.64
CA THR A 34 13.03 -12.76 -16.32
C THR A 34 12.55 -13.84 -15.35
N ARG A 35 12.73 -15.13 -15.70
CA ARG A 35 12.46 -16.28 -14.82
C ARG A 35 13.77 -16.76 -14.19
N ILE A 36 13.81 -16.88 -12.86
CA ILE A 36 14.98 -17.37 -12.13
C ILE A 36 14.50 -18.32 -11.01
N ASN A 37 15.19 -19.46 -10.82
CA ASN A 37 14.97 -20.42 -9.73
C ASN A 37 16.19 -20.43 -8.79
N LEU A 38 16.04 -20.13 -7.49
CA LEU A 38 17.11 -20.27 -6.48
C LEU A 38 16.64 -20.98 -5.19
N PRO A 39 17.54 -21.66 -4.43
CA PRO A 39 17.18 -22.50 -3.28
C PRO A 39 17.22 -21.77 -1.91
N LYS A 40 16.58 -22.40 -0.91
CA LYS A 40 16.15 -21.88 0.41
C LYS A 40 17.24 -21.91 1.51
N SER A 41 17.15 -21.01 2.49
CA SER A 41 17.70 -21.18 3.85
C SER A 41 16.78 -20.56 4.91
N ALA A 42 16.82 -21.12 6.13
CA ALA A 42 15.88 -20.92 7.23
C ALA A 42 16.37 -19.90 8.26
N ALA A 43 15.45 -19.17 8.92
CA ALA A 43 15.75 -18.27 10.04
C ALA A 43 14.78 -18.46 11.23
N THR A 44 15.32 -18.28 12.45
CA THR A 44 14.69 -18.49 13.76
C THR A 44 14.16 -17.17 14.34
N VAL A 45 12.99 -17.22 15.00
CA VAL A 45 12.27 -16.07 15.56
C VAL A 45 12.71 -15.78 17.01
N SER A 46 12.94 -14.52 17.34
CA SER A 46 13.04 -14.03 18.72
C SER A 46 12.17 -12.79 18.95
N THR A 47 11.29 -12.86 19.94
CA THR A 47 10.34 -11.82 20.37
C THR A 47 10.99 -10.81 21.32
N VAL A 48 10.70 -9.51 21.15
CA VAL A 48 11.09 -8.45 22.09
C VAL A 48 9.87 -7.67 22.57
N LYS A 49 9.81 -7.48 23.90
CA LYS A 49 8.79 -6.75 24.66
C LYS A 49 9.00 -5.23 24.56
N CYS A 50 7.89 -4.50 24.49
CA CYS A 50 7.82 -3.04 24.58
C CYS A 50 7.58 -2.59 26.03
N CYS A 51 8.31 -1.58 26.50
CA CYS A 51 8.07 -0.88 27.76
C CYS A 51 7.99 0.63 27.48
N VAL A 52 6.90 1.25 27.95
CA VAL A 52 6.59 2.68 27.81
C VAL A 52 7.01 3.44 29.07
N SER A 53 7.64 4.60 28.90
CA SER A 53 7.66 5.64 29.95
C SER A 53 7.46 7.03 29.34
N ARG A 54 6.40 7.71 29.78
CA ARG A 54 6.03 9.09 29.46
C ARG A 54 6.88 10.09 30.24
N GLN A 55 7.28 11.20 29.60
CA GLN A 55 7.38 12.50 30.27
C GLN A 55 6.90 13.62 29.34
N THR A 56 6.08 14.50 29.92
CA THR A 56 5.43 15.68 29.35
C THR A 56 6.27 16.93 29.60
N THR A 57 6.43 17.79 28.60
CA THR A 57 6.79 19.20 28.80
C THR A 57 6.02 20.11 27.84
N THR A 58 5.25 21.01 28.45
CA THR A 58 4.48 22.11 27.86
C THR A 58 5.41 23.23 27.39
N THR A 59 5.13 23.83 26.22
CA THR A 59 5.58 25.20 25.93
C THR A 59 4.59 25.94 25.04
N THR A 60 4.25 27.14 25.51
CA THR A 60 3.34 28.13 24.95
C THR A 60 4.07 28.98 23.90
N SER A 61 3.48 29.27 22.73
CA SER A 61 3.60 30.60 22.10
C SER A 61 2.67 30.81 20.89
N THR A 62 1.94 31.93 20.98
CA THR A 62 1.52 32.92 19.97
C THR A 62 1.22 32.53 18.52
N ALA A 63 0.02 32.92 18.10
CA ALA A 63 -0.59 32.73 16.79
C ALA A 63 0.01 33.58 15.65
N THR A 64 0.12 32.97 14.48
CA THR A 64 0.18 33.58 13.14
C THR A 64 -0.45 32.57 12.17
N ALA A 65 -1.21 33.04 11.17
CA ALA A 65 -1.99 32.23 10.23
C ALA A 65 -1.15 31.10 9.57
N PRO A 66 -1.72 29.92 9.26
CA PRO A 66 -0.95 28.69 9.16
C PRO A 66 -0.23 28.59 7.81
N ALA A 67 1.08 28.81 7.84
CA ALA A 67 1.97 28.33 6.80
C ALA A 67 2.01 26.78 6.85
N THR A 68 1.79 26.13 5.72
CA THR A 68 1.93 24.69 5.52
C THR A 68 3.36 24.28 5.88
N LYS A 69 3.56 23.73 7.07
CA LYS A 69 4.89 23.36 7.57
C LYS A 69 5.34 22.07 6.84
N LEU A 70 6.25 22.19 5.87
CA LEU A 70 7.08 21.07 5.44
C LEU A 70 7.98 20.73 6.62
N ALA A 71 7.76 19.57 7.23
CA ALA A 71 8.44 19.26 8.48
C ALA A 71 9.77 18.50 8.31
N SER A 72 10.16 18.20 7.06
CA SER A 72 11.54 17.85 6.70
C SER A 72 12.16 18.93 5.81
N ASP A 73 12.87 19.86 6.44
CA ASP A 73 13.80 20.72 5.70
C ASP A 73 14.95 19.88 5.12
N ALA A 74 15.63 20.41 4.10
CA ALA A 74 16.69 19.69 3.39
C ALA A 74 17.81 19.22 4.35
N SER A 75 18.08 19.98 5.41
CA SER A 75 19.05 19.61 6.46
C SER A 75 18.61 18.38 7.25
N GLY A 76 17.37 18.36 7.74
CA GLY A 76 16.82 17.25 8.51
C GLY A 76 16.76 15.96 7.68
N PHE A 77 16.38 16.07 6.41
CA PHE A 77 16.44 14.93 5.48
C PHE A 77 17.86 14.39 5.29
N SER A 78 18.84 15.29 5.12
CA SER A 78 20.24 14.91 4.96
C SER A 78 20.87 14.32 6.23
N GLU A 79 20.41 14.71 7.43
CA GLU A 79 20.85 14.08 8.67
C GLU A 79 20.19 12.70 8.86
N ALA A 80 18.90 12.59 8.57
CA ALA A 80 18.18 11.31 8.58
C ALA A 80 18.82 10.29 7.63
N SER A 81 19.26 10.73 6.43
CA SER A 81 19.88 9.85 5.44
C SER A 81 21.21 9.22 5.88
N LYS A 82 21.85 9.75 6.94
CA LYS A 82 23.09 9.16 7.46
C LYS A 82 22.84 7.91 8.29
N ARG A 83 21.64 7.75 8.84
CA ARG A 83 21.27 6.66 9.78
C ARG A 83 20.16 5.75 9.25
N ALA A 84 19.40 6.22 8.26
CA ALA A 84 18.26 5.54 7.64
C ALA A 84 18.40 5.56 6.11
N ASN A 85 17.89 4.53 5.44
CA ASN A 85 17.83 4.45 3.97
C ASN A 85 16.41 4.63 3.41
N LEU A 86 15.41 4.77 4.30
CA LEU A 86 14.02 5.00 3.95
C LEU A 86 13.53 6.18 4.79
N VAL A 87 13.37 7.34 4.16
CA VAL A 87 13.12 8.62 4.86
C VAL A 87 11.77 9.18 4.42
N PRO A 88 10.84 9.47 5.34
CA PRO A 88 9.55 10.02 4.97
C PRO A 88 9.67 11.52 4.72
N LEU A 89 8.99 11.97 3.67
CA LEU A 89 8.62 13.35 3.44
C LEU A 89 7.12 13.45 3.69
N TYR A 90 6.68 14.52 4.35
CA TYR A 90 5.25 14.67 4.60
C TYR A 90 4.83 16.12 4.68
N ARG A 91 3.54 16.33 4.44
CA ARG A 91 2.87 17.59 4.62
C ARG A 91 1.62 17.39 5.45
N CYS A 92 1.46 18.23 6.46
CA CYS A 92 0.27 18.29 7.28
C CYS A 92 -0.61 19.45 6.82
N ILE A 93 -1.88 19.18 6.53
CA ILE A 93 -2.89 20.17 6.16
C ILE A 93 -4.15 19.96 7.00
N PHE A 94 -4.99 21.00 7.12
CA PHE A 94 -6.29 20.87 7.79
C PHE A 94 -7.26 20.04 6.94
N SER A 95 -8.05 19.20 7.59
CA SER A 95 -8.98 18.28 6.95
C SER A 95 -10.43 18.81 6.86
N ASP A 96 -10.66 20.10 7.09
CA ASP A 96 -12.02 20.66 7.22
C ASP A 96 -12.88 20.47 5.95
N HIS A 97 -12.25 20.51 4.77
CA HIS A 97 -12.89 20.31 3.47
C HIS A 97 -12.63 18.93 2.86
N LEU A 98 -11.87 18.07 3.54
CA LEU A 98 -11.43 16.80 3.00
C LEU A 98 -11.83 15.65 3.93
N THR A 99 -12.69 14.76 3.43
CA THR A 99 -13.02 13.51 4.11
C THR A 99 -12.21 12.35 3.53
N PRO A 100 -11.99 11.26 4.28
CA PRO A 100 -11.27 10.07 3.76
C PRO A 100 -11.88 9.53 2.46
N VAL A 101 -13.21 9.51 2.36
CA VAL A 101 -13.91 9.04 1.16
C VAL A 101 -13.67 9.97 -0.04
N VAL A 102 -13.68 11.29 0.18
CA VAL A 102 -13.39 12.26 -0.90
C VAL A 102 -11.94 12.11 -1.34
N ALA A 103 -11.00 11.99 -0.39
CA ALA A 103 -9.59 11.77 -0.72
C ALA A 103 -9.35 10.47 -1.49
N TYR A 104 -10.00 9.38 -1.09
CA TYR A 104 -9.94 8.11 -1.83
C TYR A 104 -10.40 8.28 -3.28
N ARG A 105 -11.51 8.99 -3.51
CA ARG A 105 -12.00 9.28 -4.87
C ARG A 105 -11.07 10.19 -5.67
N CYS A 106 -10.31 11.08 -5.03
CA CYS A 106 -9.34 11.93 -5.71
C CYS A 106 -8.05 11.16 -6.09
N LEU A 107 -7.70 10.13 -5.32
CA LEU A 107 -6.51 9.31 -5.54
C LEU A 107 -6.73 8.20 -6.58
N VAL A 108 -7.94 7.62 -6.61
CA VAL A 108 -8.30 6.52 -7.52
C VAL A 108 -9.01 7.10 -8.75
N GLN A 109 -8.49 6.80 -9.94
CA GLN A 109 -9.14 7.23 -11.19
C GLN A 109 -10.50 6.53 -11.35
N GLU A 110 -11.54 7.25 -11.79
CA GLU A 110 -12.91 6.73 -11.87
C GLU A 110 -13.04 5.46 -12.75
N ASP A 111 -12.17 5.31 -13.75
CA ASP A 111 -12.19 4.19 -14.69
C ASP A 111 -11.18 3.07 -14.38
N ASP A 112 -10.31 3.24 -13.38
CA ASP A 112 -9.31 2.23 -13.00
C ASP A 112 -9.80 1.37 -11.83
N ARG A 113 -10.89 0.63 -12.06
CA ARG A 113 -11.57 -0.19 -11.03
C ARG A 113 -10.74 -1.35 -10.48
N GLU A 114 -9.65 -1.67 -11.16
CA GLU A 114 -8.77 -2.78 -10.83
C GLU A 114 -7.42 -2.31 -10.28
N ALA A 115 -7.14 -0.99 -10.26
CA ALA A 115 -5.95 -0.49 -9.60
C ALA A 115 -6.02 -0.81 -8.10
N PRO A 116 -4.95 -1.37 -7.52
CA PRO A 116 -4.90 -1.61 -6.09
C PRO A 116 -4.95 -0.29 -5.31
N SER A 117 -5.90 -0.22 -4.38
CA SER A 117 -6.11 0.89 -3.47
C SER A 117 -6.82 0.41 -2.22
N PHE A 118 -6.75 1.20 -1.16
CA PHE A 118 -7.41 0.91 0.10
C PHE A 118 -7.90 2.18 0.80
N LEU A 119 -8.94 1.99 1.60
CA LEU A 119 -9.43 2.93 2.60
C LEU A 119 -9.68 2.12 3.88
N PHE A 120 -8.90 2.39 4.91
CA PHE A 120 -9.08 1.81 6.23
C PHE A 120 -9.73 2.82 7.15
N GLU A 121 -10.90 2.46 7.65
CA GLU A 121 -11.60 3.19 8.70
C GLU A 121 -11.86 2.23 9.86
N SER A 122 -11.70 2.72 11.08
CA SER A 122 -12.04 1.97 12.28
C SER A 122 -13.32 2.55 12.89
N VAL A 123 -14.10 1.69 13.52
CA VAL A 123 -15.23 2.11 14.36
C VAL A 123 -15.04 1.47 15.72
N GLU A 124 -14.93 2.30 16.75
CA GLU A 124 -14.86 1.86 18.12
C GLU A 124 -16.29 1.67 18.65
N PRO A 125 -16.68 0.44 19.04
CA PRO A 125 -18.00 0.19 19.60
C PRO A 125 -18.12 0.89 20.97
N GLY A 126 -18.86 1.99 21.02
CA GLY A 126 -19.22 2.66 22.26
C GLY A 126 -20.52 2.11 22.86
N VAL A 127 -20.71 2.28 24.17
CA VAL A 127 -21.86 1.76 24.94
C VAL A 127 -23.21 2.37 24.49
N ARG A 128 -23.21 3.50 23.78
CA ARG A 128 -24.44 4.20 23.33
C ARG A 128 -24.40 4.70 21.90
N VAL A 129 -23.23 5.09 21.38
CA VAL A 129 -22.99 5.51 20.00
C VAL A 129 -21.61 4.98 19.60
N SER A 130 -21.51 4.39 18.41
CA SER A 130 -20.25 4.01 17.81
C SER A 130 -19.49 5.25 17.34
N ASN A 131 -18.22 5.41 17.75
CA ASN A 131 -17.37 6.50 17.29
C ASN A 131 -16.44 5.99 16.19
N VAL A 132 -16.23 6.82 15.17
CA VAL A 132 -15.15 6.58 14.20
C VAL A 132 -13.83 6.63 14.98
N GLY A 133 -12.96 5.64 14.75
CA GLY A 133 -11.63 5.59 15.35
C GLY A 133 -10.83 6.84 15.00
N ARG A 134 -9.80 7.17 15.78
CA ARG A 134 -9.06 8.43 15.62
C ARG A 134 -8.50 8.61 14.21
N TYR A 135 -8.07 7.52 13.56
CA TYR A 135 -7.42 7.57 12.26
C TYR A 135 -8.20 6.84 11.16
N SER A 136 -8.23 7.44 9.98
CA SER A 136 -8.51 6.74 8.71
C SER A 136 -7.26 6.81 7.83
N VAL A 137 -6.96 5.74 7.09
CA VAL A 137 -5.79 5.67 6.20
C VAL A 137 -6.20 5.34 4.79
N VAL A 138 -5.64 6.08 3.83
CA VAL A 138 -5.94 5.96 2.40
C VAL A 138 -4.65 5.76 1.63
N GLY A 139 -4.65 4.83 0.68
CA GLY A 139 -3.55 4.63 -0.25
C GLY A 139 -4.05 4.09 -1.58
N ALA A 140 -3.33 4.40 -2.65
CA ALA A 140 -3.62 3.96 -4.01
C ALA A 140 -2.31 3.82 -4.77
N GLN A 141 -2.32 3.05 -5.86
CA GLN A 141 -1.18 2.92 -6.78
C GLN A 141 0.09 2.45 -6.05
N PRO A 142 0.13 1.19 -5.59
CA PRO A 142 1.33 0.68 -4.93
C PRO A 142 2.52 0.74 -5.88
N VAL A 143 3.72 0.92 -5.34
CA VAL A 143 4.97 0.90 -6.12
C VAL A 143 5.35 -0.52 -6.53
N MET A 144 4.86 -1.52 -5.78
CA MET A 144 5.11 -2.93 -6.03
C MET A 144 3.93 -3.77 -5.58
N GLU A 145 3.63 -4.85 -6.30
CA GLU A 145 2.64 -5.86 -5.91
C GLU A 145 3.28 -7.25 -5.81
N VAL A 146 2.84 -8.03 -4.82
CA VAL A 146 3.15 -9.44 -4.66
C VAL A 146 1.83 -10.19 -4.68
N ILE A 147 1.62 -10.96 -5.74
CA ILE A 147 0.42 -11.75 -5.98
C ILE A 147 0.82 -13.22 -5.95
N VAL A 148 0.07 -14.05 -5.22
CA VAL A 148 0.43 -15.44 -5.00
C VAL A 148 -0.78 -16.32 -5.28
N LYS A 149 -0.58 -17.40 -6.05
CA LYS A 149 -1.57 -18.45 -6.26
C LYS A 149 -0.89 -19.80 -6.42
N ASP A 150 -1.24 -20.77 -5.57
CA ASP A 150 -0.72 -22.15 -5.64
C ASP A 150 0.82 -22.20 -5.76
N ASN A 151 1.54 -21.55 -4.84
CA ASN A 151 3.01 -21.38 -4.83
C ASN A 151 3.60 -20.56 -5.98
N ASN A 152 2.82 -20.17 -6.99
CA ASN A 152 3.29 -19.24 -8.02
C ASN A 152 3.20 -17.82 -7.48
N VAL A 153 4.34 -17.13 -7.46
CA VAL A 153 4.46 -15.74 -7.03
C VAL A 153 4.70 -14.88 -8.26
N THR A 154 3.87 -13.86 -8.42
CA THR A 154 4.06 -12.78 -9.40
C THR A 154 4.43 -11.51 -8.63
N ILE A 155 5.62 -10.98 -8.87
CA ILE A 155 6.07 -9.70 -8.33
C ILE A 155 6.02 -8.67 -9.45
N MET A 156 5.21 -7.64 -9.28
CA MET A 156 5.07 -6.52 -10.22
C MET A 156 5.71 -5.29 -9.61
N ASP A 157 6.82 -4.81 -10.17
CA ASP A 157 7.48 -3.57 -9.76
C ASP A 157 7.07 -2.47 -10.75
N HIS A 158 6.18 -1.57 -10.29
CA HIS A 158 5.60 -0.50 -11.11
C HIS A 158 6.59 0.64 -11.34
N GLU A 159 7.56 0.84 -10.45
CA GLU A 159 8.61 1.84 -10.61
C GLU A 159 9.61 1.44 -11.69
N LYS A 160 10.01 0.16 -11.71
CA LYS A 160 10.95 -0.38 -12.72
C LYS A 160 10.26 -0.86 -13.99
N GLY A 161 8.93 -1.00 -13.98
CA GLY A 161 8.20 -1.64 -15.07
C GLY A 161 8.64 -3.08 -15.29
N SER A 162 8.84 -3.85 -14.21
CA SER A 162 9.31 -5.23 -14.30
C SER A 162 8.33 -6.21 -13.69
N LEU A 163 8.25 -7.40 -14.29
CA LEU A 163 7.41 -8.50 -13.83
C LEU A 163 8.26 -9.75 -13.67
N VAL A 164 8.25 -10.31 -12.46
CA VAL A 164 8.97 -11.54 -12.12
C VAL A 164 7.95 -12.60 -11.71
N GLU A 165 8.10 -13.79 -12.30
CA GLU A 165 7.34 -14.98 -11.91
C GLU A 165 8.31 -16.02 -11.35
N GLU A 166 8.04 -16.50 -10.15
CA GLU A 166 8.80 -17.57 -9.52
C GLU A 166 7.89 -18.53 -8.75
N VAL A 167 8.34 -19.77 -8.60
CA VAL A 167 7.65 -20.76 -7.76
C VAL A 167 8.37 -20.85 -6.43
N VAL A 168 7.67 -20.50 -5.37
CA VAL A 168 8.23 -20.41 -4.02
C VAL A 168 7.43 -21.28 -3.07
N ASP A 169 8.14 -22.01 -2.22
CA ASP A 169 7.50 -22.92 -1.27
C ASP A 169 6.85 -22.20 -0.08
N ASP A 170 7.41 -21.07 0.34
CA ASP A 170 6.84 -20.19 1.36
C ASP A 170 6.78 -18.76 0.82
N PRO A 171 5.64 -18.35 0.25
CA PRO A 171 5.48 -17.04 -0.34
C PRO A 171 5.38 -15.90 0.69
N MET A 172 5.13 -16.19 1.96
CA MET A 172 5.03 -15.17 3.02
C MET A 172 6.40 -14.51 3.32
N GLU A 173 7.49 -15.18 2.93
CA GLU A 173 8.84 -14.66 3.08
C GLU A 173 9.20 -13.60 2.03
N ILE A 174 8.43 -13.48 0.94
CA ILE A 174 8.74 -12.56 -0.16
C ILE A 174 8.68 -11.09 0.28
N PRO A 175 7.59 -10.57 0.88
CA PRO A 175 7.56 -9.21 1.40
C PRO A 175 8.67 -8.94 2.42
N ARG A 176 8.95 -9.94 3.29
CA ARG A 176 10.01 -9.85 4.30
C ARG A 176 11.37 -9.62 3.64
N LYS A 177 11.76 -10.46 2.68
CA LYS A 177 13.02 -10.35 1.94
C LYS A 177 13.16 -9.03 1.20
N ILE A 178 12.09 -8.56 0.56
CA ILE A 178 12.10 -7.28 -0.17
C ILE A 178 12.39 -6.10 0.78
N SER A 179 11.85 -6.16 2.01
CA SER A 179 11.98 -5.10 3.00
C SER A 179 13.12 -5.29 4.02
N GLU A 180 13.91 -6.36 3.91
CA GLU A 180 14.85 -6.79 4.96
C GLU A 180 15.91 -5.73 5.28
N ASP A 181 16.43 -5.08 4.24
CA ASP A 181 17.48 -4.07 4.37
C ASP A 181 16.95 -2.65 4.63
N TRP A 182 15.63 -2.47 4.74
CA TRP A 182 15.04 -1.15 4.98
C TRP A 182 15.18 -0.75 6.44
N LYS A 183 15.73 0.44 6.64
CA LYS A 183 15.93 1.14 7.91
C LYS A 183 15.12 2.42 7.83
N PRO A 184 13.80 2.36 8.12
CA PRO A 184 12.95 3.53 8.10
C PRO A 184 13.37 4.53 9.17
N GLN A 185 13.39 5.81 8.80
CA GLN A 185 13.54 6.89 9.77
C GLN A 185 12.24 7.03 10.56
N ILE A 186 12.33 6.81 11.87
CA ILE A 186 11.22 7.07 12.81
C ILE A 186 11.22 8.58 13.13
N ILE A 187 10.06 9.22 13.00
CA ILE A 187 9.85 10.65 13.20
C ILE A 187 8.65 10.81 14.14
N ASP A 188 8.82 11.59 15.22
CA ASP A 188 7.80 11.74 16.28
C ASP A 188 6.59 12.56 15.82
N GLU A 189 6.76 13.35 14.75
CA GLU A 189 5.75 14.21 14.17
C GLU A 189 4.76 13.47 13.25
N LEU A 190 5.03 12.21 12.88
CA LEU A 190 4.07 11.39 12.15
C LEU A 190 2.98 10.86 13.10
N PRO A 191 1.74 10.65 12.62
CA PRO A 191 0.68 10.12 13.45
C PRO A 191 1.03 8.73 13.99
N GLU A 192 0.55 8.40 15.18
CA GLU A 192 0.64 7.07 15.79
C GLU A 192 -0.30 6.07 15.08
N ALA A 193 -0.15 5.94 13.76
CA ALA A 193 -0.96 5.13 12.87
C ALA A 193 -0.05 4.48 11.80
N PHE A 194 -0.64 3.58 10.99
CA PHE A 194 0.05 3.05 9.82
C PHE A 194 0.36 4.19 8.84
N CYS A 195 1.64 4.38 8.55
CA CYS A 195 2.14 5.48 7.71
C CYS A 195 2.65 5.02 6.34
N GLY A 196 2.40 3.78 5.92
CA GLY A 196 2.90 3.24 4.65
C GLY A 196 3.60 1.88 4.84
N GLY A 197 3.78 1.17 3.72
CA GLY A 197 4.31 -0.19 3.71
C GLY A 197 3.38 -1.19 3.01
N TRP A 198 3.48 -2.46 3.39
CA TRP A 198 2.70 -3.54 2.77
C TRP A 198 1.24 -3.53 3.23
N VAL A 199 0.32 -3.48 2.26
CA VAL A 199 -1.12 -3.51 2.48
C VAL A 199 -1.78 -4.46 1.50
N GLY A 200 -2.71 -5.27 1.97
CA GLY A 200 -3.47 -6.18 1.13
C GLY A 200 -4.12 -7.26 1.96
N TYR A 201 -4.20 -8.48 1.43
CA TYR A 201 -4.84 -9.58 2.13
C TYR A 201 -4.06 -10.89 2.03
N PHE A 202 -4.24 -11.71 3.06
CA PHE A 202 -3.95 -13.13 3.08
C PHE A 202 -5.30 -13.85 3.13
N SER A 203 -5.59 -14.64 2.10
CA SER A 203 -6.83 -15.42 2.01
C SER A 203 -6.82 -16.58 3.00
N TYR A 204 -7.98 -17.25 3.12
CA TYR A 204 -8.10 -18.47 3.93
C TYR A 204 -7.14 -19.58 3.47
N ASP A 205 -6.93 -19.74 2.17
CA ASP A 205 -6.06 -20.79 1.62
C ASP A 205 -4.57 -20.57 1.95
N THR A 206 -4.19 -19.39 2.47
CA THR A 206 -2.84 -19.13 2.98
C THR A 206 -2.42 -20.16 4.05
N VAL A 207 -3.38 -20.71 4.81
CA VAL A 207 -3.10 -21.75 5.83
C VAL A 207 -2.42 -22.99 5.25
N ARG A 208 -2.62 -23.27 3.95
CA ARG A 208 -2.05 -24.43 3.24
C ARG A 208 -0.54 -24.32 3.08
N TYR A 209 0.01 -23.10 3.02
CA TYR A 209 1.46 -22.88 3.01
C TYR A 209 2.10 -23.23 4.36
N VAL A 210 1.34 -23.20 5.46
CA VAL A 210 1.85 -23.53 6.80
C VAL A 210 1.60 -25.01 7.12
N GLU A 211 0.35 -25.48 6.94
CA GLU A 211 -0.09 -26.83 7.31
C GLU A 211 0.00 -27.82 6.13
N LYS A 212 1.11 -27.78 5.37
CA LYS A 212 1.30 -28.53 4.10
C LYS A 212 0.97 -30.03 4.19
N LYS A 213 1.26 -30.65 5.34
CA LYS A 213 1.01 -32.09 5.57
C LYS A 213 -0.48 -32.41 5.73
N LYS A 214 -1.24 -31.52 6.40
CA LYS A 214 -2.65 -31.74 6.72
C LYS A 214 -3.58 -31.17 5.65
N LEU A 215 -3.19 -30.04 5.05
CA LEU A 215 -4.00 -29.29 4.08
C LEU A 215 -3.24 -29.06 2.76
N PRO A 216 -2.80 -30.12 2.04
CA PRO A 216 -2.14 -29.94 0.76
C PRO A 216 -3.08 -29.32 -0.28
N PHE A 217 -2.55 -28.48 -1.18
CA PHE A 217 -3.30 -27.89 -2.30
C PHE A 217 -3.98 -28.95 -3.19
N SER A 218 -3.36 -30.12 -3.36
CA SER A 218 -3.93 -31.22 -4.14
C SER A 218 -5.23 -31.81 -3.57
N LYS A 219 -5.56 -31.51 -2.30
CA LYS A 219 -6.81 -31.91 -1.64
C LYS A 219 -7.73 -30.72 -1.36
N ALA A 220 -7.42 -29.54 -1.91
CA ALA A 220 -8.30 -28.38 -1.78
C ALA A 220 -9.65 -28.66 -2.47
N PRO A 221 -10.75 -28.10 -1.95
CA PRO A 221 -12.00 -28.02 -2.70
C PRO A 221 -11.79 -27.34 -4.05
N HIS A 222 -12.72 -27.54 -4.97
CA HIS A 222 -12.69 -26.85 -6.26
C HIS A 222 -12.73 -25.33 -6.06
N ASP A 223 -11.79 -24.62 -6.69
CA ASP A 223 -11.74 -23.15 -6.64
C ASP A 223 -12.75 -22.55 -7.62
N ASP A 224 -13.81 -21.98 -7.08
CA ASP A 224 -14.91 -21.35 -7.81
C ASP A 224 -14.76 -19.83 -7.99
N ARG A 225 -13.75 -19.22 -7.35
CA ARG A 225 -13.56 -17.75 -7.35
C ARG A 225 -12.26 -17.30 -8.00
N SER A 226 -11.29 -18.21 -8.14
CA SER A 226 -9.96 -17.97 -8.72
C SER A 226 -9.17 -16.84 -8.02
N LEU A 227 -9.50 -16.53 -6.76
CA LEU A 227 -8.85 -15.44 -6.01
C LEU A 227 -7.40 -15.78 -5.73
N ALA A 228 -6.56 -14.75 -5.65
CA ALA A 228 -5.19 -14.92 -5.18
C ALA A 228 -5.19 -15.39 -3.72
N ASP A 229 -4.22 -16.21 -3.36
CA ASP A 229 -4.06 -16.65 -1.98
C ASP A 229 -3.50 -15.52 -1.12
N ILE A 230 -2.58 -14.73 -1.70
CA ILE A 230 -2.00 -13.53 -1.11
C ILE A 230 -1.96 -12.44 -2.20
N HIS A 231 -2.39 -11.23 -1.86
CA HIS A 231 -2.20 -10.06 -2.72
C HIS A 231 -1.83 -8.88 -1.83
N LEU A 232 -0.58 -8.43 -1.93
CA LEU A 232 -0.03 -7.33 -1.16
C LEU A 232 0.51 -6.26 -2.11
N GLY A 233 0.17 -5.00 -1.86
CA GLY A 233 0.79 -3.84 -2.48
C GLY A 233 1.71 -3.14 -1.48
N LEU A 234 2.87 -2.67 -1.94
CA LEU A 234 3.75 -1.78 -1.20
C LEU A 234 3.37 -0.34 -1.49
N TYR A 235 2.96 0.41 -0.47
CA TYR A 235 2.52 1.79 -0.60
C TYR A 235 3.52 2.73 0.08
N ASN A 236 4.28 3.46 -0.74
CA ASN A 236 5.13 4.56 -0.27
C ASN A 236 4.32 5.83 -0.01
N ASP A 237 3.18 5.98 -0.68
CA ASP A 237 2.28 7.11 -0.56
C ASP A 237 1.04 6.74 0.25
N VAL A 238 0.79 7.46 1.34
CA VAL A 238 -0.45 7.32 2.12
C VAL A 238 -0.95 8.67 2.62
N LEU A 239 -2.27 8.77 2.77
CA LEU A 239 -2.94 9.86 3.47
C LEU A 239 -3.48 9.33 4.79
N VAL A 240 -3.05 9.93 5.90
CA VAL A 240 -3.53 9.58 7.24
C VAL A 240 -4.36 10.74 7.78
N PHE A 241 -5.64 10.50 8.01
CA PHE A 241 -6.56 11.46 8.60
C PHE A 241 -6.54 11.32 10.12
N ASP A 242 -6.27 12.41 10.84
CA ASP A 242 -6.50 12.51 12.28
C ASP A 242 -7.82 13.25 12.52
N HIS A 243 -8.86 12.49 12.86
CA HIS A 243 -10.21 13.03 13.07
C HIS A 243 -10.34 13.86 14.34
N VAL A 244 -9.41 13.72 15.29
CA VAL A 244 -9.37 14.48 16.54
C VAL A 244 -8.71 15.83 16.31
N GLU A 245 -7.54 15.84 15.67
CA GLU A 245 -6.80 17.09 15.39
C GLU A 245 -7.27 17.83 14.13
N LYS A 246 -8.19 17.23 13.36
CA LYS A 246 -8.70 17.76 12.08
C LYS A 246 -7.58 18.04 11.08
N LYS A 247 -6.67 17.07 10.97
CA LYS A 247 -5.51 17.12 10.08
C LYS A 247 -5.50 15.93 9.16
N VAL A 248 -4.90 16.11 8.00
CA VAL A 248 -4.45 15.00 7.15
C VAL A 248 -2.95 15.12 6.93
N TYR A 249 -2.26 14.00 7.12
CA TYR A 249 -0.86 13.82 6.83
C TYR A 249 -0.76 13.17 5.46
N VAL A 250 -0.24 13.91 4.49
CA VAL A 250 0.16 13.36 3.19
C VAL A 250 1.61 12.90 3.35
N ILE A 251 1.85 11.60 3.27
CA ILE A 251 3.15 10.99 3.57
C ILE A 251 3.66 10.30 2.31
N HIS A 252 4.92 10.55 1.97
CA HIS A 252 5.66 9.91 0.89
C HIS A 252 6.98 9.36 1.44
N TRP A 253 7.19 8.06 1.34
CA TRP A 253 8.44 7.41 1.73
C TRP A 253 9.46 7.42 0.60
N VAL A 254 10.63 8.00 0.85
CA VAL A 254 11.73 8.08 -0.11
C VAL A 254 12.78 7.02 0.19
N ARG A 255 13.04 6.16 -0.79
CA ARG A 255 14.08 5.12 -0.76
C ARG A 255 15.40 5.65 -1.30
N LEU A 256 16.39 5.82 -0.44
CA LEU A 256 17.67 6.44 -0.83
C LEU A 256 18.47 5.61 -1.83
N ASP A 257 18.30 4.29 -1.81
CA ASP A 257 18.98 3.35 -2.71
C ASP A 257 18.50 3.46 -4.17
N GLN A 258 17.39 4.13 -4.42
CA GLN A 258 16.85 4.38 -5.76
C GLN A 258 17.35 5.67 -6.40
N HIS A 259 18.14 6.49 -5.70
CA HIS A 259 18.64 7.76 -6.21
C HIS A 259 20.16 7.84 -6.21
N SER A 260 20.72 8.65 -7.12
CA SER A 260 22.17 8.82 -7.25
C SER A 260 22.80 9.66 -6.12
N SER A 261 22.01 10.46 -5.41
CA SER A 261 22.47 11.28 -4.28
C SER A 261 21.31 11.65 -3.36
N VAL A 262 21.62 11.97 -2.10
CA VAL A 262 20.64 12.40 -1.08
C VAL A 262 19.90 13.68 -1.52
N GLN A 263 20.61 14.62 -2.13
CA GLN A 263 20.03 15.87 -2.62
C GLN A 263 19.01 15.61 -3.73
N LYS A 264 19.32 14.66 -4.62
CA LYS A 264 18.40 14.26 -5.70
C LYS A 264 17.18 13.53 -5.12
N ALA A 265 17.38 12.61 -4.18
CA ALA A 265 16.30 11.93 -3.46
C ALA A 265 15.34 12.92 -2.78
N TYR A 266 15.89 13.93 -2.10
CA TYR A 266 15.09 14.99 -1.48
C TYR A 266 14.30 15.80 -2.50
N ALA A 267 14.95 16.25 -3.58
CA ALA A 267 14.31 17.09 -4.59
C ALA A 267 13.20 16.34 -5.34
N GLU A 268 13.46 15.12 -5.79
CA GLU A 268 12.47 14.29 -6.51
C GLU A 268 11.33 13.86 -5.58
N GLY A 269 11.65 13.45 -4.34
CA GLY A 269 10.63 13.10 -3.35
C GLY A 269 9.76 14.29 -2.95
N LEU A 270 10.33 15.49 -2.84
CA LEU A 270 9.57 16.71 -2.55
C LEU A 270 8.67 17.07 -3.73
N GLU A 271 9.19 17.02 -4.96
CA GLU A 271 8.37 17.24 -6.16
C GLU A 271 7.20 16.25 -6.23
N HIS A 272 7.43 14.98 -5.91
CA HIS A 272 6.39 13.96 -5.86
C HIS A 272 5.34 14.25 -4.76
N LEU A 273 5.79 14.60 -3.56
CA LEU A 273 4.89 14.98 -2.47
C LEU A 273 4.03 16.19 -2.83
N GLU A 274 4.61 17.22 -3.46
CA GLU A 274 3.86 18.39 -3.93
C GLU A 274 2.82 18.02 -4.98
N LYS A 275 3.17 17.13 -5.92
CA LYS A 275 2.21 16.60 -6.90
C LYS A 275 1.06 15.84 -6.22
N LEU A 276 1.36 15.05 -5.18
CA LEU A 276 0.35 14.31 -4.43
C LEU A 276 -0.60 15.25 -3.67
N VAL A 277 -0.06 16.29 -3.03
CA VAL A 277 -0.83 17.33 -2.33
C VAL A 277 -1.69 18.13 -3.33
N ALA A 278 -1.15 18.46 -4.51
CA ALA A 278 -1.85 19.20 -5.55
C ALA A 278 -2.90 18.37 -6.31
N ARG A 279 -2.89 17.04 -6.18
CA ARG A 279 -3.78 16.12 -6.91
C ARG A 279 -5.21 16.20 -6.38
N LYS A 280 -5.93 17.30 -6.69
CA LYS A 280 -7.37 17.55 -6.43
C LYS A 280 -7.88 17.15 -5.04
N VAL A 281 -7.01 17.11 -4.05
CA VAL A 281 -7.38 16.97 -2.64
C VAL A 281 -7.79 18.34 -2.07
N ILE A 282 -7.51 19.45 -2.78
CA ILE A 282 -7.59 20.82 -2.26
C ILE A 282 -8.09 21.82 -3.34
N THR A 283 -9.15 21.53 -4.09
CA THR A 283 -9.79 22.54 -4.96
C THR A 283 -11.30 22.41 -4.97
#